data_AF-A0A947G7G5-F1
#
_entry.id   AF-A0A947G7G5-F1
#
_cell.length_a   1.000
_cell.length_b   1.000
_cell.length_c   1.000
_cell.angle_alpha   90.00
_cell.angle_beta   90.00
_cell.angle_gamma   90.00
#
_symmetry.space_group_name_H-M   'P 1'
#
loop_
_entity.id
_entity.type
_entity.pdbx_description
1 polymer ?
#
loop_
_entity_poly.entity_id
_entity_poly.type
_entity_poly.pdbx_seq_one_letter_code
_entity_poly.pdbx_strand_id
1 'polypeptide(L)'
;MIADLVRIAVKVATALALVVPLAAAQTTAEEKVAGLAADILEEDDYVGVAIAVGRNDEVVFARGFGTADLESEAPVDTATQFRVYSIVKPMTAIAAARLSEQGAVDLDAPVSSYLDGLPDATAAITLRQLIGHTGGVRHYRDGEWLRVSQR
;
A
#
# COMPACT_ATOMS: atom_id res chain seq x y z
N MET A 1 5.16 39.56 -57.34
CA MET A 1 4.88 40.43 -56.18
C MET A 1 3.65 39.99 -55.39
N ILE A 2 2.43 39.91 -55.97
CA ILE A 2 1.23 39.48 -55.23
C ILE A 2 1.19 37.95 -54.99
N ALA A 3 1.68 37.15 -55.95
CA ALA A 3 1.70 35.69 -55.85
C ALA A 3 2.68 35.13 -54.78
N ASP A 4 3.72 35.87 -54.43
CA ASP A 4 4.69 35.47 -53.40
C ASP A 4 4.16 35.71 -51.98
N LEU A 5 3.36 36.75 -51.79
CA LEU A 5 2.72 37.06 -50.50
C LEU A 5 1.66 36.02 -50.10
N VAL A 6 0.91 35.48 -51.07
CA VAL A 6 -0.08 34.41 -50.81
C VAL A 6 0.59 33.08 -50.44
N ARG A 7 1.76 32.76 -51.03
CA ARG A 7 2.52 31.54 -50.72
C ARG A 7 3.16 31.57 -49.32
N ILE A 8 3.55 32.75 -48.85
CA ILE A 8 4.09 32.95 -47.50
C ILE A 8 2.96 32.88 -46.46
N ALA A 9 1.80 33.49 -46.74
CA ALA A 9 0.65 33.45 -45.83
C ALA A 9 0.10 32.02 -45.63
N VAL A 10 0.07 31.18 -46.68
CA VAL A 10 -0.37 29.78 -46.58
C VAL A 10 0.65 28.92 -45.80
N LYS A 11 1.96 29.08 -46.05
CA LYS A 11 3.00 28.32 -45.32
C LYS A 11 3.07 28.66 -43.83
N VAL A 12 2.78 29.90 -43.45
CA VAL A 12 2.74 30.33 -42.04
C VAL A 12 1.47 29.80 -41.35
N ALA A 13 0.33 29.74 -42.05
CA ALA A 13 -0.90 29.18 -41.50
C ALA A 13 -0.85 27.65 -41.31
N THR A 14 -0.15 26.91 -42.18
CA THR A 14 0.00 25.44 -42.02
C THR A 14 1.05 25.07 -40.96
N ALA A 15 2.04 25.93 -40.70
CA ALA A 15 3.01 25.71 -39.64
C ALA A 15 2.45 26.01 -38.23
N LEU A 16 1.44 26.88 -38.12
CA LEU A 16 0.82 27.21 -36.84
C LEU A 16 -0.24 26.20 -36.37
N ALA A 17 -0.74 25.33 -37.27
CA ALA A 17 -1.73 24.31 -36.95
C ALA A 17 -1.13 22.92 -36.59
N LEU A 18 0.19 22.76 -36.71
CA LEU A 18 0.91 21.51 -36.40
C LEU A 18 1.78 21.58 -35.14
N VAL A 19 1.72 22.70 -34.42
CA VAL A 19 2.31 22.86 -33.08
C VAL A 19 1.19 22.94 -32.03
N VAL A 20 0.13 22.15 -32.21
CA VAL A 20 -0.64 21.68 -31.06
C VAL A 20 0.31 20.72 -30.35
N PRO A 21 0.81 21.07 -29.15
CA PRO A 21 1.99 20.44 -28.63
C PRO A 21 1.70 18.97 -28.36
N LEU A 22 2.62 18.12 -28.82
CA LEU A 22 2.87 16.74 -28.39
C LEU A 22 3.07 16.60 -26.86
N ALA A 23 2.86 17.67 -26.09
CA ALA A 23 2.86 17.73 -24.63
C ALA A 23 1.55 17.22 -24.00
N ALA A 24 0.51 16.89 -24.80
CA ALA A 24 -0.76 16.38 -24.29
C ALA A 24 -0.79 14.86 -24.01
N ALA A 25 0.36 14.18 -23.98
CA ALA A 25 0.44 12.73 -23.76
C ALA A 25 1.17 12.31 -22.47
N GLN A 26 1.56 13.26 -21.61
CA GLN A 26 2.03 12.90 -20.28
C GLN A 26 0.83 12.75 -19.36
N THR A 27 0.41 11.50 -19.16
CA THR A 27 -0.55 11.13 -18.11
C THR A 27 -0.06 11.68 -16.78
N THR A 28 -0.94 12.42 -16.11
CA THR A 28 -0.72 12.95 -14.76
C THR A 28 -0.51 11.82 -13.76
N ALA A 29 0.10 12.13 -12.61
CA ALA A 29 0.25 11.15 -11.54
C ALA A 29 -1.12 10.61 -11.06
N GLU A 30 -2.14 11.46 -11.03
CA GLU A 30 -3.50 11.07 -10.65
C GLU A 30 -4.13 10.11 -11.67
N GLU A 31 -4.00 10.39 -12.97
CA GLU A 31 -4.51 9.47 -14.01
C GLU A 31 -3.79 8.12 -13.98
N LYS A 32 -2.50 8.09 -13.64
CA LYS A 32 -1.76 6.83 -13.46
C LYS A 32 -2.27 6.04 -12.27
N VAL A 33 -2.54 6.70 -11.14
CA VAL A 33 -3.11 6.02 -9.96
C VAL A 33 -4.53 5.54 -10.24
N ALA A 34 -5.33 6.32 -10.95
CA ALA A 34 -6.67 5.90 -11.37
C ALA A 34 -6.64 4.70 -12.32
N GLY A 35 -5.70 4.67 -13.27
CA GLY A 35 -5.46 3.52 -14.13
C GLY A 35 -5.07 2.27 -13.35
N LEU A 36 -4.11 2.38 -12.43
CA LEU A 36 -3.72 1.26 -11.56
C LEU A 36 -4.89 0.77 -10.71
N ALA A 37 -5.72 1.68 -10.18
CA ALA A 37 -6.90 1.29 -9.42
C ALA A 37 -7.91 0.53 -10.29
N ALA A 38 -8.10 0.95 -11.55
CA ALA A 38 -8.96 0.23 -12.49
C ALA A 38 -8.42 -1.18 -12.77
N ASP A 39 -7.12 -1.31 -13.05
CA ASP A 39 -6.46 -2.60 -13.29
C ASP A 39 -6.64 -3.55 -12.09
N ILE A 40 -6.44 -3.06 -10.85
CA ILE A 40 -6.64 -3.84 -9.62
C ILE A 40 -8.10 -4.32 -9.48
N LEU A 41 -9.07 -3.47 -9.79
CA LEU A 41 -10.49 -3.81 -9.66
C LEU A 41 -10.94 -4.80 -10.75
N GLU A 42 -10.35 -4.73 -11.96
CA GLU A 42 -10.71 -5.61 -13.08
C GLU A 42 -10.00 -6.96 -13.04
N GLU A 43 -8.70 -7.00 -12.71
CA GLU A 43 -7.88 -8.21 -12.83
C GLU A 43 -8.03 -9.17 -11.64
N ASP A 44 -8.25 -8.64 -10.44
CA ASP A 44 -8.17 -9.42 -9.19
C ASP A 44 -9.53 -9.65 -8.49
N ASP A 45 -10.65 -9.28 -9.13
CA ASP A 45 -12.02 -9.40 -8.58
C ASP A 45 -12.18 -8.71 -7.20
N TYR A 46 -11.40 -7.63 -6.97
CA TYR A 46 -11.57 -6.78 -5.80
C TYR A 46 -12.72 -5.80 -6.01
N VAL A 47 -13.52 -5.61 -4.97
CA VAL A 47 -14.69 -4.71 -5.02
C VAL A 47 -14.34 -3.25 -4.74
N GLY A 48 -13.21 -2.99 -4.08
CA GLY A 48 -12.80 -1.66 -3.69
C GLY A 48 -11.35 -1.59 -3.21
N VAL A 49 -10.70 -0.45 -3.44
CA VAL A 49 -9.30 -0.19 -3.08
C VAL A 49 -9.10 1.27 -2.66
N ALA A 50 -8.27 1.50 -1.64
CA ALA A 50 -7.82 2.84 -1.26
C ALA A 50 -6.31 2.97 -1.51
N ILE A 51 -5.92 4.06 -2.18
CA ILE A 51 -4.52 4.33 -2.53
C ILE A 51 -4.11 5.69 -1.98
N ALA A 52 -2.95 5.73 -1.31
CA ALA A 52 -2.31 6.95 -0.86
C ALA A 52 -0.84 6.98 -1.27
N VAL A 53 -0.31 8.18 -1.58
CA VAL A 53 1.09 8.42 -1.93
C VAL A 53 1.66 9.49 -1.01
N GLY A 54 2.73 9.15 -0.29
CA GLY A 54 3.48 10.08 0.56
C GLY A 54 4.79 10.53 -0.09
N ARG A 55 5.15 11.80 0.08
CA ARG A 55 6.44 12.38 -0.34
C ARG A 55 6.84 13.49 0.63
N ASN A 56 8.08 13.45 1.13
CA ASN A 56 8.62 14.46 2.05
C ASN A 56 7.70 14.74 3.24
N ASP A 57 7.29 13.69 3.96
CA ASP A 57 6.38 13.76 5.12
C ASP A 57 4.96 14.27 4.83
N GLU A 58 4.60 14.49 3.56
CA GLU A 58 3.27 14.92 3.15
C GLU A 58 2.56 13.82 2.33
N VAL A 59 1.26 13.68 2.54
CA VAL A 59 0.40 12.87 1.65
C VAL A 59 0.05 13.73 0.44
N VAL A 60 0.61 13.40 -0.72
CA VAL A 60 0.41 14.13 -1.98
C VAL A 60 -0.76 13.61 -2.81
N PHE A 61 -1.28 12.44 -2.46
CA PHE A 61 -2.48 11.84 -3.05
C PHE A 61 -3.11 10.87 -2.06
N ALA A 62 -4.45 10.87 -1.96
CA ALA A 62 -5.20 9.85 -1.24
C ALA A 62 -6.62 9.75 -1.81
N ARG A 63 -7.04 8.56 -2.24
CA ARG A 63 -8.37 8.35 -2.82
C ARG A 63 -8.82 6.90 -2.70
N GLY A 64 -10.13 6.70 -2.56
CA GLY A 64 -10.80 5.41 -2.68
C GLY A 64 -11.42 5.19 -4.07
N PHE A 65 -11.46 3.93 -4.48
CA PHE A 65 -12.02 3.46 -5.76
C PHE A 65 -12.89 2.22 -5.49
N GLY A 66 -13.97 2.05 -6.26
CA GLY A 66 -14.91 0.94 -6.09
C GLY A 66 -15.83 1.11 -4.87
N THR A 67 -16.35 0.00 -4.37
CA THR A 67 -17.32 -0.06 -3.26
C THR A 67 -16.70 -0.76 -2.04
N ALA A 68 -16.98 -0.20 -0.86
CA ALA A 68 -16.61 -0.77 0.44
C ALA A 68 -17.56 -1.90 0.86
N ASP A 69 -18.78 -1.90 0.33
CA ASP A 69 -19.85 -2.83 0.68
C ASP A 69 -20.73 -3.08 -0.55
N LEU A 70 -20.93 -4.34 -0.92
CA LEU A 70 -21.63 -4.70 -2.15
C LEU A 70 -23.14 -4.51 -2.04
N GLU A 71 -23.69 -4.67 -0.84
CA GLU A 71 -25.12 -4.61 -0.58
C GLU A 71 -25.65 -3.17 -0.54
N SER A 72 -24.89 -2.26 0.08
CA SER A 72 -25.24 -0.84 0.21
C SER A 72 -24.63 0.04 -0.89
N GLU A 73 -23.72 -0.51 -1.70
CA GLU A 73 -22.94 0.21 -2.71
C GLU A 73 -22.19 1.43 -2.14
N ALA A 74 -21.84 1.37 -0.85
CA ALA A 74 -21.13 2.46 -0.19
C ALA A 74 -19.74 2.64 -0.82
N PRO A 75 -19.36 3.84 -1.29
CA PRO A 75 -18.09 4.02 -1.98
C PRO A 75 -16.91 3.83 -1.02
N VAL A 76 -15.78 3.32 -1.53
CA VAL A 76 -14.51 3.44 -0.80
C VAL A 76 -14.07 4.90 -0.81
N ASP A 77 -13.70 5.40 0.36
CA ASP A 77 -13.10 6.71 0.57
C ASP A 77 -11.86 6.64 1.48
N THR A 78 -11.30 7.79 1.82
CA THR A 78 -10.11 7.88 2.69
C THR A 78 -10.39 7.59 4.17
N ALA A 79 -11.66 7.48 4.57
CA ALA A 79 -12.08 7.12 5.92
C ALA A 79 -12.44 5.63 6.05
N THR A 80 -12.57 4.92 4.93
CA THR A 80 -12.90 3.49 4.88
C THR A 80 -11.84 2.66 5.61
N GLN A 81 -12.29 1.82 6.54
CA GLN A 81 -11.41 0.97 7.34
C GLN A 81 -11.26 -0.41 6.70
N PHE A 82 -10.01 -0.86 6.57
CA PHE A 82 -9.66 -2.18 6.04
C PHE A 82 -9.09 -3.08 7.12
N ARG A 83 -9.33 -4.39 7.00
CA ARG A 83 -8.57 -5.38 7.77
C ARG A 83 -7.17 -5.46 7.17
N VAL A 84 -6.19 -4.96 7.91
CA VAL A 84 -4.80 -4.80 7.43
C VAL A 84 -3.91 -6.04 7.64
N TYR A 85 -4.40 -7.09 8.31
CA TYR A 85 -3.70 -8.38 8.50
C TYR A 85 -2.20 -8.23 8.86
N SER A 86 -1.30 -8.84 8.08
CA SER A 86 0.14 -8.85 8.35
C SER A 86 0.80 -7.47 8.30
N ILE A 87 0.13 -6.43 7.79
CA ILE A 87 0.62 -5.05 7.84
C ILE A 87 0.74 -4.54 9.28
N VAL A 88 0.02 -5.16 10.24
CA VAL A 88 0.16 -4.83 11.68
C VAL A 88 1.54 -5.22 12.25
N LYS A 89 2.22 -6.23 11.70
CA LYS A 89 3.50 -6.74 12.24
C LYS A 89 4.58 -5.66 12.44
N PRO A 90 4.91 -4.80 11.46
CA PRO A 90 5.86 -3.72 11.68
C PRO A 90 5.42 -2.74 12.79
N MET A 91 4.13 -2.51 12.98
CA MET A 91 3.64 -1.67 14.08
C MET A 91 3.93 -2.32 15.44
N THR A 92 3.69 -3.62 15.57
CA THR A 92 4.06 -4.39 16.76
C THR A 92 5.58 -4.39 17.00
N ALA A 93 6.38 -4.53 15.94
CA ALA A 93 7.84 -4.46 16.03
C ALA A 93 8.33 -3.09 16.54
N ILE A 94 7.74 -2.00 16.04
CA ILE A 94 8.02 -0.64 16.52
C ILE A 94 7.62 -0.50 18.00
N ALA A 95 6.46 -1.02 18.40
CA ALA A 95 6.04 -0.98 19.80
C ALA A 95 7.03 -1.72 20.72
N ALA A 96 7.49 -2.90 20.32
CA ALA A 96 8.52 -3.65 21.05
C ALA A 96 9.85 -2.89 21.13
N ALA A 97 10.29 -2.25 20.03
CA ALA A 97 11.48 -1.42 20.03
C ALA A 97 11.36 -0.23 21.01
N ARG A 98 10.20 0.46 21.04
CA ARG A 98 9.93 1.54 22.00
C ARG A 98 9.94 1.07 23.45
N LEU A 99 9.34 -0.09 23.73
CA LEU A 99 9.37 -0.67 25.06
C LEU A 99 10.80 -1.05 25.48
N SER A 100 11.64 -1.46 24.52
CA SER A 100 13.04 -1.76 24.79
C SER A 100 13.86 -0.50 25.09
N GLU A 101 13.65 0.59 24.34
CA GLU A 101 14.23 1.90 24.65
C GLU A 101 13.87 2.38 26.06
N GLN A 102 12.68 2.00 26.55
CA GLN A 102 12.20 2.34 27.90
C GLN A 102 12.69 1.37 28.99
N GLY A 103 13.43 0.31 28.62
CA GLY A 103 13.86 -0.74 29.55
C GLY A 103 12.73 -1.67 30.03
N ALA A 104 11.54 -1.60 29.42
CA ALA A 104 10.41 -2.45 29.78
C ALA A 104 10.51 -3.87 29.18
N VAL A 105 11.21 -4.02 28.05
CA VAL A 105 11.54 -5.31 27.46
C VAL A 105 13.01 -5.36 27.02
N ASP A 106 13.66 -6.47 27.24
CA ASP A 106 14.95 -6.83 26.65
C ASP A 106 14.71 -7.65 25.38
N LEU A 107 15.19 -7.15 24.25
CA LEU A 107 15.10 -7.83 22.95
C LEU A 107 15.94 -9.11 22.90
N ASP A 108 16.99 -9.20 23.70
CA ASP A 108 17.92 -10.34 23.73
C ASP A 108 17.56 -11.35 24.83
N ALA A 109 16.57 -11.05 25.67
CA ALA A 109 15.99 -12.01 26.59
C ALA A 109 15.15 -13.07 25.86
N PRO A 110 15.12 -14.32 26.36
CA PRO A 110 14.23 -15.34 25.84
C PRO A 110 12.76 -14.96 26.06
N VAL A 111 11.88 -15.32 25.12
CA VAL A 111 10.45 -14.99 25.20
C VAL A 111 9.77 -15.62 26.42
N SER A 112 10.32 -16.71 26.94
CA SER A 112 9.89 -17.35 28.19
C SER A 112 10.10 -16.48 29.44
N SER A 113 10.91 -15.41 29.35
CA SER A 113 10.99 -14.41 30.42
C SER A 113 9.72 -13.56 30.56
N TYR A 114 8.87 -13.54 29.53
CA TYR A 114 7.64 -12.72 29.50
C TYR A 114 6.36 -13.56 29.44
N LEU A 115 6.44 -14.80 28.96
CA LEU A 115 5.29 -15.65 28.69
C LEU A 115 5.51 -17.05 29.27
N ASP A 116 4.56 -17.49 30.09
CA ASP A 116 4.50 -18.86 30.60
C ASP A 116 3.82 -19.80 29.59
N GLY A 117 4.07 -21.11 29.74
CA GLY A 117 3.38 -22.16 28.97
C GLY A 117 3.84 -22.31 27.51
N LEU A 118 4.99 -21.75 27.16
CA LEU A 118 5.58 -21.93 25.83
C LEU A 118 6.10 -23.38 25.65
N PRO A 119 5.95 -23.98 24.46
CA PRO A 119 6.63 -25.22 24.13
C PRO A 119 8.15 -25.09 24.30
N ASP A 120 8.82 -26.13 24.80
CA ASP A 120 10.28 -26.15 25.04
C ASP A 120 11.08 -25.70 23.83
N ALA A 121 10.68 -26.13 22.62
CA ALA A 121 11.31 -25.78 21.36
C ALA A 121 11.31 -24.27 21.05
N THR A 122 10.44 -23.49 21.70
CA THR A 122 10.31 -22.04 21.52
C THR A 122 10.76 -21.24 22.74
N ALA A 123 10.93 -21.87 23.90
CA ALA A 123 11.18 -21.19 25.16
C ALA A 123 12.50 -20.39 25.16
N ALA A 124 13.52 -20.87 24.42
CA ALA A 124 14.83 -20.22 24.32
C ALA A 124 14.94 -19.17 23.21
N ILE A 125 13.90 -18.99 22.38
CA ILE A 125 13.89 -18.00 21.31
C ILE A 125 13.93 -16.60 21.94
N THR A 126 14.84 -15.74 21.51
CA THR A 126 14.88 -14.35 21.97
C THR A 126 13.75 -13.53 21.37
N LEU A 127 13.32 -12.46 22.04
CA LEU A 127 12.31 -11.56 21.50
C LEU A 127 12.72 -10.97 20.13
N ARG A 128 14.02 -10.67 19.95
CA ARG A 128 14.62 -10.25 18.67
C ARG A 128 14.45 -11.30 17.57
N GLN A 129 14.71 -12.57 17.89
CA GLN A 129 14.54 -13.66 16.93
C GLN A 129 13.08 -13.89 16.57
N LEU A 130 12.16 -13.72 17.53
CA LEU A 130 10.73 -13.84 17.27
C LEU A 130 10.22 -12.74 16.33
N ILE A 131 10.48 -11.47 16.66
CA ILE A 131 10.04 -10.31 15.86
C ILE A 131 10.71 -10.30 14.49
N GLY A 132 11.98 -10.74 14.41
CA GLY A 132 12.74 -10.83 13.17
C GLY A 132 12.50 -12.09 12.35
N HIS A 133 11.58 -12.98 12.76
CA HIS A 133 11.31 -14.26 12.09
C HIS A 133 12.55 -15.17 11.89
N THR A 134 13.52 -15.11 12.81
CA THR A 134 14.74 -15.94 12.78
C THR A 134 14.80 -17.00 13.89
N GLY A 135 13.76 -17.08 14.72
CA GLY A 135 13.66 -18.06 15.81
C GLY A 135 13.22 -19.48 15.41
N GLY A 136 12.86 -19.71 14.14
CA GLY A 136 12.40 -21.03 13.68
C GLY A 136 10.95 -21.37 14.05
N VAL A 137 10.14 -20.40 14.48
CA VAL A 137 8.70 -20.59 14.69
C VAL A 137 8.01 -20.79 13.35
N ARG A 138 7.43 -21.97 13.16
CA ARG A 138 6.75 -22.33 11.90
C ARG A 138 5.50 -21.48 11.65
N HIS A 139 5.14 -21.35 10.37
CA HIS A 139 3.79 -20.94 10.01
C HIS A 139 2.78 -22.05 10.35
N TYR A 140 1.51 -21.68 10.37
CA TYR A 140 0.40 -22.60 10.60
C TYR A 140 0.27 -23.53 9.40
N ARG A 141 -0.23 -24.75 9.65
CA ARG A 141 -0.61 -25.69 8.59
C ARG A 141 -2.03 -25.40 8.12
N ASP A 142 -2.38 -25.92 6.96
CA ASP A 142 -3.72 -25.76 6.39
C ASP A 142 -4.80 -26.17 7.38
N GLY A 143 -5.80 -25.29 7.54
CA GLY A 143 -6.92 -25.49 8.46
C GLY A 143 -6.64 -25.23 9.95
N GLU A 144 -5.38 -25.00 10.37
CA GLU A 144 -5.07 -24.65 11.77
C GLU A 144 -5.59 -23.24 12.12
N TRP A 145 -5.47 -22.28 11.19
CA TRP A 145 -5.91 -20.90 11.38
C TRP A 145 -7.41 -20.76 11.66
N LEU A 146 -8.25 -21.56 10.98
CA LEU A 146 -9.71 -21.53 11.13
C LEU A 146 -10.18 -22.00 12.52
N ARG A 147 -9.36 -22.78 13.24
CA ARG A 147 -9.71 -23.29 14.58
C ARG A 147 -9.46 -22.26 15.69
N VAL A 148 -8.64 -21.24 15.43
CA VAL A 148 -8.31 -20.20 16.41
C VAL A 148 -9.29 -19.03 16.34
N SER A 149 -9.86 -18.74 15.15
CA SER A 149 -10.82 -17.65 14.96
C SER A 149 -12.27 -17.99 15.31
N GLN A 150 -12.56 -19.23 15.75
CA GLN A 150 -13.89 -19.68 16.17
C GLN A 150 -14.05 -19.81 17.70
N ARG A 151 -13.14 -19.21 18.48
CA ARG A 151 -13.28 -19.12 19.94
C ARG A 151 -13.68 -17.72 20.37
#